data_AF-A0A8G1VQ69-F1
#
_entry.id   AF-A0A8G1VQ69-F1
#
_cell.length_a   1.000
_cell.length_b   1.000
_cell.length_c   1.000
_cell.angle_alpha   90.00
_cell.angle_beta   90.00
_cell.angle_gamma   90.00
#
_symmetry.space_group_name_H-M   'P 1'
#
loop_
_entity.id
_entity.type
_entity.pdbx_description
1 polymer ?
#
loop_
_entity_poly.entity_id
_entity_poly.type
_entity_poly.pdbx_seq_one_letter_code
_entity_poly.pdbx_strand_id
1 'polypeptide(L)'
;MWGCDVEDCNRPAVRLDGDCVICDRHFCDEHIEHGCPKWQVTRRNISCSQVLTYLTIHIKDGELYDLAAQEAERGEITRLLDSLNLSALLKRATYLRNGIACCSPQPLVYDRSKRSSVMGGMNYHIEILFADGVQWLARIRRSNATSPPPELRDYIICSEVATLRFLDNMKVRVPRVFDYALKGQTPVGVGYILMEKLPGKSLRWSLASQEQRKKVMTQLADVYIELERFAFNSMGSMNEPGSDHIAPFARESLTEYVNSQMVSLGPYKDPREYLQSSIELIMRLILRGECYAGREIDAFLVHRFLLDCIPRIIEHHTYDDGRFYLRHADDKGDHILVDGDYNITGIVDWEWAHTDSKTEAFKLPVMLLPVSDFYEGVNTVSEDESTFADILEAKGNKDLQT
;
A
#
# COMPACT_ATOMS: atom_id res chain seq x y z
N MET A 1 13.00 -7.84 11.79
CA MET A 1 11.70 -7.15 11.91
C MET A 1 11.28 -7.27 13.37
N TRP A 2 10.00 -7.56 13.66
CA TRP A 2 9.52 -7.89 14.99
C TRP A 2 10.10 -9.23 15.48
N GLY A 3 10.32 -9.33 16.80
CA GLY A 3 10.59 -10.60 17.47
C GLY A 3 9.29 -11.27 17.90
N CYS A 4 9.35 -12.54 18.28
CA CYS A 4 8.19 -13.20 18.87
C CYS A 4 7.86 -12.60 20.24
N ASP A 5 6.60 -12.25 20.47
CA ASP A 5 6.13 -11.66 21.72
C ASP A 5 5.86 -12.70 22.83
N VAL A 6 6.17 -13.98 22.62
CA VAL A 6 6.05 -15.03 23.65
C VAL A 6 7.21 -14.92 24.64
N GLU A 7 6.90 -14.97 25.93
CA GLU A 7 7.91 -14.89 27.01
C GLU A 7 9.02 -15.94 26.79
N ASP A 8 10.26 -15.53 27.04
CA ASP A 8 11.48 -16.34 26.86
C ASP A 8 11.74 -16.84 25.41
N CYS A 9 11.03 -16.32 24.40
CA CYS A 9 11.30 -16.61 23.00
C CYS A 9 12.20 -15.54 22.35
N ASN A 10 13.32 -15.97 21.77
CA ASN A 10 14.24 -15.08 21.04
C ASN A 10 14.16 -15.26 19.51
N ARG A 11 13.15 -16.00 19.02
CA ARG A 11 12.97 -16.25 17.59
C ARG A 11 12.36 -15.02 16.90
N PRO A 12 12.69 -14.75 15.64
CA PRO A 12 12.02 -13.71 14.88
C PRO A 12 10.55 -14.09 14.64
N ALA A 13 9.67 -13.09 14.57
CA ALA A 13 8.29 -13.33 14.17
C ALA A 13 8.20 -13.62 12.67
N VAL A 14 7.22 -14.45 12.28
CA VAL A 14 6.86 -14.67 10.89
C VAL A 14 6.12 -13.44 10.40
N ARG A 15 6.65 -12.75 9.39
CA ARG A 15 6.02 -11.57 8.81
C ARG A 15 4.69 -11.94 8.17
N LEU A 16 3.68 -11.09 8.33
CA LEU A 16 2.30 -11.27 7.85
C LEU A 16 1.56 -12.42 8.53
N ASP A 17 2.07 -13.65 8.43
CA ASP A 17 1.39 -14.83 8.96
C ASP A 17 1.43 -14.89 10.51
N GLY A 18 2.50 -14.34 11.11
CA GLY A 18 2.66 -14.24 12.57
C GLY A 18 2.09 -12.97 13.17
N ASP A 19 1.56 -12.03 12.38
CA ASP A 19 1.01 -10.76 12.85
C ASP A 19 -0.45 -10.95 13.26
N CYS A 20 -0.75 -10.92 14.56
CA CYS A 20 -2.12 -11.08 15.05
C CYS A 20 -2.75 -9.75 15.44
N VAL A 21 -3.68 -9.27 14.60
CA VAL A 21 -4.45 -8.04 14.87
C VAL A 21 -5.37 -8.13 16.09
N ILE A 22 -5.78 -9.34 16.51
CA ILE A 22 -6.72 -9.53 17.62
C ILE A 22 -6.04 -9.25 18.96
N CYS A 23 -4.85 -9.82 19.17
CA CYS A 23 -4.09 -9.62 20.41
C CYS A 23 -2.96 -8.58 20.28
N ASP A 24 -2.79 -8.00 19.09
CA ASP A 24 -1.78 -6.99 18.78
C ASP A 24 -0.34 -7.46 19.07
N ARG A 25 -0.04 -8.72 18.69
CA ARG A 25 1.23 -9.41 18.94
C ARG A 25 1.76 -10.10 17.70
N HIS A 26 3.05 -10.40 17.73
CA HIS A 26 3.83 -11.03 16.67
C HIS A 26 4.35 -12.40 17.13
N PHE A 27 4.24 -13.41 16.28
CA PHE A 27 4.56 -14.80 16.62
C PHE A 27 5.58 -15.41 15.66
N CYS A 28 6.52 -16.21 16.18
CA CYS A 28 7.38 -17.05 15.36
C CYS A 28 6.63 -18.28 14.85
N ASP A 29 7.26 -19.06 13.99
CA ASP A 29 6.75 -20.30 13.40
C ASP A 29 6.25 -21.33 14.45
N GLU A 30 6.94 -21.45 15.58
CA GLU A 30 6.51 -22.34 16.68
C GLU A 30 5.30 -21.83 17.47
N HIS A 31 5.06 -20.52 17.46
CA HIS A 31 4.03 -19.87 18.28
C HIS A 31 2.89 -19.26 17.46
N ILE A 32 2.93 -19.40 16.14
CA ILE A 32 1.88 -18.90 15.22
C ILE A 32 0.52 -19.51 15.55
N GLU A 33 0.53 -20.76 16.03
CA GLU A 33 -0.60 -21.44 16.65
C GLU A 33 -0.82 -20.89 18.06
N HIS A 34 -1.72 -19.92 18.19
CA HIS A 34 -2.03 -19.26 19.44
C HIS A 34 -3.56 -19.18 19.69
N GLY A 35 -3.94 -18.75 20.88
CA GLY A 35 -5.33 -18.83 21.36
C GLY A 35 -6.34 -17.86 20.73
N CYS A 36 -5.96 -17.02 19.76
CA CYS A 36 -6.94 -16.18 19.07
C CYS A 36 -7.72 -16.98 18.02
N PRO A 37 -8.98 -16.62 17.76
CA PRO A 37 -9.72 -17.16 16.61
C PRO A 37 -8.93 -16.98 15.31
N LYS A 38 -9.15 -17.87 14.34
CA LYS A 38 -8.47 -17.84 13.05
C LYS A 38 -9.43 -17.54 11.91
N TRP A 39 -8.97 -16.73 10.97
CA TRP A 39 -9.63 -16.57 9.68
C TRP A 39 -9.27 -17.77 8.79
N GLN A 40 -10.14 -18.78 8.70
CA GLN A 40 -9.91 -19.94 7.84
C GLN A 40 -10.60 -19.76 6.48
N VAL A 41 -9.81 -19.58 5.41
CA VAL A 41 -10.27 -19.84 4.03
C VAL A 41 -9.74 -21.19 3.57
N THR A 42 -10.56 -22.22 3.70
CA THR A 42 -10.23 -23.53 3.14
C THR A 42 -10.47 -23.52 1.64
N ARG A 43 -9.41 -23.34 0.83
CA ARG A 43 -9.36 -23.86 -0.55
C ARG A 43 -8.60 -25.19 -0.54
N ARG A 44 -9.32 -26.32 -0.45
CA ARG A 44 -8.97 -27.60 -1.12
C ARG A 44 -10.02 -28.70 -0.87
N ASN A 45 -10.27 -29.47 -1.94
CA ASN A 45 -11.19 -30.59 -2.13
C ASN A 45 -11.49 -31.45 -0.88
N ILE A 46 -12.75 -31.45 -0.42
CA ILE A 46 -13.25 -32.37 0.61
C ILE A 46 -14.18 -33.38 -0.06
N SER A 47 -13.96 -34.67 0.22
CA SER A 47 -14.87 -35.75 -0.18
C SER A 47 -16.21 -35.66 0.55
N CYS A 48 -17.27 -36.05 -0.14
CA CYS A 48 -18.67 -35.67 0.10
C CYS A 48 -19.32 -36.07 1.46
N SER A 49 -18.58 -36.64 2.43
CA SER A 49 -19.17 -37.16 3.69
C SER A 49 -18.77 -36.41 4.97
N GLN A 50 -17.79 -35.50 4.96
CA GLN A 50 -17.36 -34.74 6.16
C GLN A 50 -17.69 -33.24 6.10
N VAL A 51 -18.34 -32.79 5.02
CA VAL A 51 -18.49 -31.37 4.67
C VAL A 51 -19.34 -30.59 5.68
N LEU A 52 -20.43 -31.14 6.21
CA LEU A 52 -21.38 -30.37 7.04
C LEU A 52 -20.83 -29.97 8.42
N THR A 53 -20.16 -30.89 9.13
CA THR A 53 -19.60 -30.60 10.45
C THR A 53 -18.39 -29.67 10.35
N TYR A 54 -17.51 -29.92 9.37
CA TYR A 54 -16.33 -29.10 9.10
C TYR A 54 -16.74 -27.68 8.69
N LEU A 55 -17.65 -27.54 7.72
CA LEU A 55 -18.17 -26.24 7.27
C LEU A 55 -18.83 -25.45 8.42
N THR A 56 -19.60 -26.10 9.29
CA THR A 56 -20.24 -25.44 10.44
C THR A 56 -19.23 -24.94 11.47
N ILE A 57 -18.16 -25.71 11.73
CA ILE A 57 -17.08 -25.30 12.64
C ILE A 57 -16.32 -24.11 12.05
N HIS A 58 -15.99 -24.15 10.75
CA HIS A 58 -15.26 -23.05 10.10
C HIS A 58 -16.08 -21.77 9.92
N ILE A 59 -17.38 -21.88 9.67
CA ILE A 59 -18.27 -20.70 9.66
C ILE A 59 -18.26 -20.04 11.05
N LYS A 60 -18.37 -20.83 12.12
CA LYS A 60 -18.30 -20.30 13.49
C LYS A 60 -16.95 -19.68 13.83
N ASP A 61 -15.85 -20.30 13.41
CA ASP A 61 -14.51 -19.76 13.63
C ASP A 61 -14.30 -18.44 12.87
N GLY A 62 -14.82 -18.34 11.65
CA GLY A 62 -14.81 -17.10 10.86
C GLY A 62 -15.62 -15.98 11.50
N GLU A 63 -16.84 -16.26 11.97
CA GLU A 63 -17.66 -15.27 12.69
C GLU A 63 -17.00 -14.81 14.00
N LEU A 64 -16.40 -15.74 14.76
CA LEU A 64 -15.66 -15.41 15.98
C LEU A 64 -14.42 -14.56 15.69
N TYR A 65 -13.70 -14.88 14.61
CA TYR A 65 -12.59 -14.05 14.14
C TYR A 65 -13.06 -12.65 13.78
N ASP A 66 -14.10 -12.52 12.97
CA ASP A 66 -14.62 -11.22 12.54
C ASP A 66 -15.03 -10.37 13.74
N LEU A 67 -15.73 -10.94 14.72
CA LEU A 67 -16.11 -10.23 15.95
C LEU A 67 -14.88 -9.80 16.76
N ALA A 68 -13.91 -10.69 16.96
CA ALA A 68 -12.70 -10.39 17.72
C ALA A 68 -11.82 -9.33 17.02
N ALA A 69 -11.65 -9.43 15.70
CA ALA A 69 -10.91 -8.47 14.90
C ALA A 69 -11.59 -7.09 14.89
N GLN A 70 -12.93 -7.05 14.86
CA GLN A 70 -13.70 -5.80 14.97
C GLN A 70 -13.51 -5.13 16.33
N GLU A 71 -13.51 -5.89 17.43
CA GLU A 71 -13.28 -5.34 18.76
C GLU A 71 -11.83 -4.86 18.92
N ALA A 72 -10.87 -5.61 18.37
CA ALA A 72 -9.47 -5.21 18.37
C ALA A 72 -9.24 -3.92 17.57
N GLU A 73 -9.85 -3.79 16.39
CA GLU A 73 -9.83 -2.54 15.60
C GLU A 73 -10.47 -1.38 16.37
N ARG A 74 -11.63 -1.59 16.99
CA ARG A 74 -12.26 -0.57 17.84
C ARG A 74 -11.30 -0.12 18.93
N GLY A 75 -10.65 -1.05 19.63
CA GLY A 75 -9.68 -0.76 20.68
C GLY A 75 -8.46 0.01 20.16
N GLU A 76 -7.88 -0.42 19.05
CA GLU A 76 -6.76 0.26 18.38
C GLU A 76 -7.11 1.70 18.02
N ILE A 77 -8.21 1.91 17.28
CA ILE A 77 -8.61 3.24 16.83
C ILE A 77 -9.00 4.12 18.00
N THR A 78 -9.64 3.59 19.04
CA THR A 78 -9.93 4.36 20.27
C THR A 78 -8.63 4.84 20.92
N ARG A 79 -7.63 3.97 21.10
CA ARG A 79 -6.31 4.36 21.63
C ARG A 79 -5.62 5.40 20.75
N LEU A 80 -5.72 5.27 19.43
CA LEU A 80 -5.16 6.24 18.48
C LEU A 80 -5.80 7.62 18.69
N LEU A 81 -7.13 7.69 18.71
CA LEU A 81 -7.88 8.93 18.88
C LEU A 81 -7.66 9.55 20.27
N ASP A 82 -7.55 8.74 21.32
CA ASP A 82 -7.25 9.21 22.69
C ASP A 82 -5.83 9.81 22.80
N SER A 83 -4.88 9.27 22.04
CA SER A 83 -3.51 9.78 22.00
C SER A 83 -3.34 11.07 21.17
N LEU A 84 -4.35 11.41 20.36
CA LEU A 84 -4.32 12.56 19.46
C LEU A 84 -4.76 13.84 20.17
N ASN A 85 -3.88 14.84 20.18
CA ASN A 85 -4.25 16.20 20.56
C ASN A 85 -4.88 16.95 19.36
N LEU A 86 -6.20 16.81 19.18
CA LEU A 86 -6.93 17.49 18.11
C LEU A 86 -6.78 19.01 18.17
N SER A 87 -6.73 19.61 19.37
CA SER A 87 -6.56 21.06 19.50
C SER A 87 -5.22 21.52 18.93
N ALA A 88 -4.14 20.77 19.18
CA ALA A 88 -2.82 21.07 18.61
C ALA A 88 -2.83 20.93 17.09
N LEU A 89 -3.50 19.90 16.55
CA LEU A 89 -3.63 19.68 15.11
C LEU A 89 -4.37 20.83 14.43
N LEU A 90 -5.52 21.24 14.96
CA LEU A 90 -6.32 22.35 14.43
C LEU A 90 -5.57 23.69 14.56
N LYS A 91 -4.86 23.93 15.67
CA LYS A 91 -4.00 25.12 15.81
C LYS A 91 -2.91 25.17 14.74
N ARG A 92 -2.29 24.02 14.43
CA ARG A 92 -1.29 23.93 13.36
C ARG A 92 -1.91 24.20 11.98
N ALA A 93 -3.07 23.61 11.69
CA ALA A 93 -3.79 23.84 10.44
C ALA A 93 -4.20 25.32 10.27
N THR A 94 -4.74 25.95 11.31
CA THR A 94 -5.06 27.39 11.34
C THR A 94 -3.80 28.25 11.14
N TYR A 95 -2.68 27.91 11.78
CA TYR A 95 -1.41 28.62 11.58
C TYR A 95 -0.96 28.57 10.11
N LEU A 96 -1.00 27.40 9.47
CA LEU A 96 -0.64 27.22 8.06
C LEU A 96 -1.59 27.93 7.09
N ARG A 97 -2.80 28.29 7.54
CA ARG A 97 -3.79 29.06 6.79
C ARG A 97 -3.90 30.52 7.26
N ASN A 98 -2.79 31.11 7.70
CA ASN A 98 -2.71 32.53 8.06
C ASN A 98 -3.76 32.95 9.11
N GLY A 99 -4.09 32.08 10.06
CA GLY A 99 -5.02 32.37 11.14
C GLY A 99 -6.50 32.10 10.85
N ILE A 100 -6.85 31.54 9.69
CA ILE A 100 -8.24 31.11 9.42
C ILE A 100 -8.62 29.98 10.36
N ALA A 101 -9.69 30.19 11.13
CA ALA A 101 -10.21 29.20 12.07
C ALA A 101 -10.69 27.93 11.34
N CYS A 102 -10.50 26.78 11.97
CA CYS A 102 -10.96 25.49 11.45
C CYS A 102 -11.50 24.60 12.56
N CYS A 103 -12.28 23.59 12.18
CA CYS A 103 -12.79 22.56 13.06
C CYS A 103 -12.75 21.20 12.38
N SER A 104 -12.89 20.13 13.16
CA SER A 104 -13.25 18.82 12.59
C SER A 104 -14.76 18.69 12.60
N PRO A 105 -15.41 18.45 11.45
CA PRO A 105 -16.87 18.38 11.37
C PRO A 105 -17.44 17.11 12.01
N GLN A 106 -16.60 16.12 12.27
CA GLN A 106 -17.01 14.85 12.86
C GLN A 106 -16.40 14.67 14.25
N PRO A 107 -17.14 14.07 15.21
CA PRO A 107 -16.56 13.64 16.47
C PRO A 107 -15.45 12.63 16.22
N LEU A 108 -14.35 12.75 16.98
CA LEU A 108 -13.28 11.76 16.99
C LEU A 108 -13.64 10.58 17.89
N VAL A 109 -14.62 9.81 17.44
CA VAL A 109 -15.06 8.59 18.12
C VAL A 109 -15.12 7.48 17.07
N TYR A 110 -14.69 6.28 17.45
CA TYR A 110 -14.82 5.12 16.58
C TYR A 110 -16.29 4.89 16.21
N ASP A 111 -16.59 4.97 14.91
CA ASP A 111 -17.90 4.67 14.34
C ASP A 111 -17.73 3.72 13.17
N ARG A 112 -18.10 2.46 13.40
CA ARG A 112 -17.99 1.40 12.39
C ARG A 112 -18.76 1.72 11.12
N SER A 113 -19.89 2.41 11.20
CA SER A 113 -20.70 2.73 10.02
C SER A 113 -19.97 3.66 9.05
N LYS A 114 -18.97 4.40 9.54
CA LYS A 114 -18.16 5.36 8.77
C LYS A 114 -16.77 4.84 8.44
N ARG A 115 -16.42 3.64 8.89
CA ARG A 115 -15.09 3.03 8.73
C ARG A 115 -14.51 3.22 7.34
N SER A 116 -15.24 2.83 6.29
CA SER A 116 -14.78 2.94 4.90
C SER A 116 -14.58 4.37 4.38
N SER A 117 -15.15 5.37 5.07
CA SER A 117 -15.01 6.79 4.70
C SER A 117 -13.90 7.52 5.46
N VAL A 118 -13.49 7.00 6.62
CA VAL A 118 -12.52 7.66 7.52
C VAL A 118 -11.23 6.87 7.70
N MET A 119 -11.13 5.64 7.17
CA MET A 119 -9.91 4.85 7.29
C MET A 119 -9.71 3.89 6.12
N GLY A 120 -8.44 3.75 5.71
CA GLY A 120 -7.96 2.71 4.80
C GLY A 120 -7.26 1.58 5.56
N GLY A 121 -6.46 0.78 4.86
CA GLY A 121 -5.68 -0.30 5.47
C GLY A 121 -4.72 0.21 6.55
N MET A 122 -3.90 1.22 6.22
CA MET A 122 -2.81 1.67 7.08
C MET A 122 -3.02 3.04 7.72
N ASN A 123 -4.09 3.76 7.36
CA ASN A 123 -4.26 5.17 7.72
C ASN A 123 -5.68 5.48 8.21
N TYR A 124 -5.77 6.37 9.19
CA TYR A 124 -6.98 7.03 9.65
C TYR A 124 -6.98 8.47 9.16
N HIS A 125 -8.13 8.97 8.72
CA HIS A 125 -8.29 10.27 8.09
C HIS A 125 -9.21 11.15 8.93
N ILE A 126 -8.72 12.34 9.27
CA ILE A 126 -9.51 13.37 9.96
C ILE A 126 -9.75 14.52 9.01
N GLU A 127 -11.01 14.83 8.77
CA GLU A 127 -11.38 16.00 7.99
C GLU A 127 -11.21 17.27 8.83
N ILE A 128 -10.69 18.31 8.19
CA ILE A 128 -10.55 19.66 8.75
C ILE A 128 -11.29 20.62 7.82
N LEU A 129 -12.30 21.30 8.36
CA LEU A 129 -13.10 22.31 7.66
C LEU A 129 -12.73 23.70 8.16
N PHE A 130 -12.30 24.55 7.24
CA PHE A 130 -11.99 25.96 7.53
C PHE A 130 -13.25 26.83 7.42
N ALA A 131 -13.23 27.97 8.11
CA ALA A 131 -14.34 28.93 8.12
C ALA A 131 -14.67 29.53 6.74
N ASP A 132 -13.71 29.49 5.80
CA ASP A 132 -13.89 29.90 4.40
C ASP A 132 -14.43 28.78 3.50
N GLY A 133 -14.74 27.60 4.06
CA GLY A 133 -15.28 26.45 3.35
C GLY A 133 -14.22 25.52 2.74
N VAL A 134 -12.92 25.85 2.84
CA VAL A 134 -11.84 24.97 2.37
C VAL A 134 -11.78 23.71 3.25
N GLN A 135 -11.50 22.56 2.63
CA GLN A 135 -11.37 21.29 3.33
C GLN A 135 -9.97 20.69 3.18
N TRP A 136 -9.38 20.33 4.30
CA TRP A 136 -8.14 19.55 4.37
C TRP A 136 -8.40 18.17 4.98
N LEU A 137 -7.42 17.29 4.80
CA LEU A 137 -7.35 15.98 5.41
C LEU A 137 -6.08 15.89 6.25
N ALA A 138 -6.21 15.45 7.49
CA ALA A 138 -5.09 14.95 8.28
C ALA A 138 -5.05 13.42 8.14
N ARG A 139 -4.04 12.90 7.45
CA ARG A 139 -3.77 11.47 7.33
C ARG A 139 -2.86 11.03 8.46
N ILE A 140 -3.36 10.15 9.31
CA ILE A 140 -2.70 9.65 10.52
C ILE A 140 -2.41 8.18 10.33
N ARG A 141 -1.16 7.80 10.55
CA ARG A 141 -0.72 6.43 10.43
C ARG A 141 -1.27 5.59 11.58
N ARG A 142 -1.92 4.47 11.25
CA ARG A 142 -2.36 3.46 12.22
C ARG A 142 -1.16 2.73 12.85
N SER A 143 -1.40 2.07 13.97
CA SER A 143 -0.36 1.32 14.67
C SER A 143 -0.97 0.08 15.33
N ASN A 144 -0.71 -1.07 14.75
CA ASN A 144 -1.11 -2.39 15.23
C ASN A 144 -0.08 -3.44 14.77
N ALA A 145 -0.31 -4.72 15.04
CA ALA A 145 0.57 -5.83 14.69
C ALA A 145 0.97 -5.92 13.21
N THR A 146 0.17 -5.38 12.28
CA THR A 146 0.52 -5.39 10.84
C THR A 146 1.36 -4.19 10.42
N SER A 147 1.67 -3.28 11.36
CA SER A 147 2.46 -2.09 11.10
C SER A 147 3.96 -2.43 11.18
N PRO A 148 4.81 -1.86 10.30
CA PRO A 148 6.24 -1.99 10.48
C PRO A 148 6.73 -1.29 11.75
N PRO A 149 7.97 -1.57 12.19
CA PRO A 149 8.60 -0.83 13.26
C PRO A 149 8.63 0.67 13.00
N PRO A 150 8.67 1.49 14.07
CA PRO A 150 8.55 2.95 13.96
C PRO A 150 9.52 3.60 12.98
N GLU A 151 10.79 3.15 12.94
CA GLU A 151 11.81 3.71 12.05
C GLU A 151 11.45 3.56 10.56
N LEU A 152 11.04 2.36 10.14
CA LEU A 152 10.61 2.11 8.78
C LEU A 152 9.29 2.82 8.45
N ARG A 153 8.38 2.87 9.43
CA ARG A 153 7.11 3.58 9.26
C ARG A 153 7.31 5.08 9.02
N ASP A 154 8.22 5.69 9.76
CA ASP A 154 8.58 7.10 9.59
C ASP A 154 9.26 7.34 8.24
N TYR A 155 10.10 6.40 7.80
CA TYR A 155 10.70 6.45 6.46
C TYR A 155 9.65 6.40 5.34
N ILE A 156 8.62 5.56 5.47
CA ILE A 156 7.49 5.48 4.53
C ILE A 156 6.71 6.80 4.48
N ILE A 157 6.44 7.44 5.63
CA ILE A 157 5.76 8.76 5.68
C ILE A 157 6.59 9.82 4.95
N CYS A 158 7.89 9.89 5.22
CA CYS A 158 8.80 10.83 4.55
C CYS A 158 8.80 10.60 3.03
N SER A 159 8.80 9.34 2.61
CA SER A 159 8.77 8.97 1.19
C SER A 159 7.48 9.36 0.49
N GLU A 160 6.32 9.15 1.14
CA GLU A 160 5.01 9.57 0.63
C GLU A 160 4.97 11.10 0.47
N VAL A 161 5.43 11.85 1.48
CA VAL A 161 5.47 13.32 1.41
C VAL A 161 6.41 13.82 0.31
N ALA A 162 7.57 13.20 0.15
CA ALA A 162 8.52 13.55 -0.91
C ALA A 162 7.89 13.34 -2.29
N THR A 163 7.24 12.20 -2.50
CA THR A 163 6.52 11.87 -3.73
C THR A 163 5.40 12.85 -4.03
N LEU A 164 4.53 13.15 -3.06
CA LEU A 164 3.42 14.08 -3.26
C LEU A 164 3.91 15.51 -3.61
N ARG A 165 4.99 15.97 -2.98
CA ARG A 165 5.57 17.29 -3.29
C ARG A 165 6.25 17.34 -4.65
N PHE A 166 6.85 16.23 -5.09
CA PHE A 166 7.38 16.11 -6.45
C PHE A 166 6.25 16.21 -7.49
N LEU A 167 5.13 15.55 -7.24
CA LEU A 167 3.96 15.50 -8.13
C LEU A 167 3.12 16.79 -8.15
N ASP A 168 3.14 17.64 -7.11
CA ASP A 168 2.34 18.89 -7.03
C ASP A 168 2.65 19.88 -8.18
N ASN A 169 3.81 19.75 -8.83
CA ASN A 169 4.22 20.58 -9.97
C ASN A 169 3.90 19.95 -11.34
N MET A 170 3.26 18.79 -11.38
CA MET A 170 2.95 18.05 -12.59
C MET A 170 1.48 18.18 -12.99
N LYS A 171 1.12 17.70 -14.18
CA LYS A 171 -0.28 17.60 -14.59
C LYS A 171 -1.03 16.40 -13.99
N VAL A 172 -0.44 15.76 -12.99
CA VAL A 172 -1.08 14.66 -12.25
C VAL A 172 -1.79 15.24 -11.04
N ARG A 173 -3.10 15.03 -10.94
CA ARG A 173 -3.89 15.56 -9.84
C ARG A 173 -3.67 14.74 -8.56
N VAL A 174 -2.82 15.23 -7.67
CA VAL A 174 -2.55 14.62 -6.35
C VAL A 174 -2.97 15.54 -5.20
N PRO A 175 -3.12 15.04 -3.96
CA PRO A 175 -3.31 15.89 -2.79
C PRO A 175 -2.10 16.78 -2.54
N ARG A 176 -2.30 18.10 -2.46
CA ARG A 176 -1.23 19.01 -2.03
C ARG A 176 -0.91 18.81 -0.56
N VAL A 177 0.36 18.58 -0.23
CA VAL A 177 0.82 18.51 1.17
C VAL A 177 1.10 19.91 1.72
N PHE A 178 0.45 20.27 2.82
CA PHE A 178 0.67 21.54 3.52
C PHE A 178 1.72 21.43 4.62
N ASP A 179 1.74 20.31 5.34
CA ASP A 179 2.66 20.06 6.46
C ASP A 179 2.67 18.57 6.80
N TYR A 180 3.71 18.11 7.50
CA TYR A 180 3.75 16.77 8.06
C TYR A 180 4.62 16.78 9.32
N ALA A 181 4.40 15.80 10.20
CA ALA A 181 5.28 15.58 11.34
C ALA A 181 5.31 14.10 11.72
N LEU A 182 6.45 13.65 12.22
CA LEU A 182 6.63 12.31 12.76
C LEU A 182 6.25 12.26 14.24
N LYS A 183 5.95 11.06 14.74
CA LYS A 183 5.63 10.88 16.16
C LYS A 183 6.82 11.32 17.03
N GLY A 184 6.55 12.04 18.11
CA GLY A 184 7.59 12.59 19.00
C GLY A 184 8.20 13.92 18.53
N GLN A 185 7.95 14.34 17.28
CA GLN A 185 8.37 15.64 16.75
C GLN A 185 7.24 16.69 16.75
N THR A 186 6.09 16.36 17.36
CA THR A 186 4.90 17.19 17.30
C THR A 186 4.08 17.16 18.60
N PRO A 187 3.47 18.30 19.00
CA PRO A 187 2.55 18.35 20.13
C PRO A 187 1.21 17.64 19.86
N VAL A 188 0.98 17.18 18.62
CA VAL A 188 -0.22 16.43 18.22
C VAL A 188 -0.25 15.03 18.83
N GLY A 189 0.90 14.48 19.26
CA GLY A 189 1.02 13.18 19.93
C GLY A 189 1.17 11.98 18.97
N VAL A 190 0.77 12.13 17.71
CA VAL A 190 0.89 11.14 16.64
C VAL A 190 1.52 11.75 15.38
N GLY A 191 2.09 10.90 14.53
CA GLY A 191 2.55 11.34 13.21
C GLY A 191 1.37 11.62 12.27
N TYR A 192 1.51 12.64 11.42
CA TYR A 192 0.46 13.05 10.49
C TYR A 192 1.03 13.63 9.19
N ILE A 193 0.19 13.61 8.16
CA ILE A 193 0.33 14.44 6.95
C ILE A 193 -0.92 15.33 6.85
N LEU A 194 -0.74 16.65 6.84
CA LEU A 194 -1.79 17.63 6.55
C LEU A 194 -1.77 17.91 5.06
N MET A 195 -2.86 17.59 4.38
CA MET A 195 -2.94 17.69 2.92
C MET A 195 -4.34 18.10 2.45
N GLU A 196 -4.44 18.41 1.17
CA GLU A 196 -5.69 18.75 0.52
C GLU A 196 -6.68 17.58 0.51
N LYS A 197 -7.96 17.86 0.76
CA LYS A 197 -9.03 16.88 0.52
C LYS A 197 -9.50 17.02 -0.93
N LEU A 198 -9.20 16.02 -1.75
CA LEU A 198 -9.64 15.99 -3.15
C LEU A 198 -11.15 15.69 -3.26
N PRO A 199 -11.85 16.25 -4.26
CA PRO A 199 -13.24 15.92 -4.51
C PRO A 199 -13.38 14.54 -5.18
N GLY A 200 -14.60 14.03 -5.24
CA GLY A 200 -14.92 12.75 -5.87
C GLY A 200 -15.03 11.58 -4.88
N LYS A 201 -15.18 10.38 -5.42
CA LYS A 201 -15.26 9.11 -4.69
C LYS A 201 -14.32 8.09 -5.32
N SER A 202 -13.83 7.15 -4.51
CA SER A 202 -13.04 6.01 -5.02
C SER A 202 -13.79 5.28 -6.13
N LEU A 203 -13.09 5.04 -7.23
CA LEU A 203 -13.59 4.31 -8.38
C LEU A 203 -13.95 2.88 -7.98
N ARG A 204 -15.17 2.47 -8.33
CA ARG A 204 -15.61 1.07 -8.23
C ARG A 204 -15.65 0.46 -9.62
N TRP A 205 -14.50 -0.04 -10.09
CA TRP A 205 -14.32 -0.54 -11.46
C TRP A 205 -15.40 -1.53 -11.89
N SER A 206 -15.72 -2.49 -11.02
CA SER A 206 -16.73 -3.52 -11.26
C SER A 206 -18.16 -2.99 -11.45
N LEU A 207 -18.46 -1.79 -10.95
CA LEU A 207 -19.77 -1.15 -11.13
C LEU A 207 -19.82 -0.15 -12.29
N ALA A 208 -18.67 0.18 -12.88
CA ALA A 208 -18.59 1.09 -14.01
C ALA A 208 -19.04 0.39 -15.31
N SER A 209 -19.80 1.11 -16.14
CA SER A 209 -20.12 0.67 -17.51
C SER A 209 -18.89 0.68 -18.41
N GLN A 210 -18.96 0.02 -19.56
CA GLN A 210 -17.88 -0.01 -20.53
C GLN A 210 -17.45 1.40 -20.99
N GLU A 211 -18.42 2.28 -21.27
CA GLU A 211 -18.15 3.68 -21.63
C GLU A 211 -17.46 4.46 -20.51
N GLN A 212 -17.88 4.24 -19.26
CA GLN A 212 -17.25 4.86 -18.09
C GLN A 212 -15.82 4.36 -17.88
N ARG A 213 -15.59 3.05 -18.02
CA ARG A 213 -14.24 2.44 -17.97
C ARG A 213 -13.34 3.01 -19.05
N LYS A 214 -13.82 3.07 -20.29
CA LYS A 214 -13.08 3.67 -21.41
C LYS A 214 -12.73 5.13 -21.17
N LYS A 215 -13.65 5.90 -20.58
CA LYS A 215 -13.40 7.29 -20.19
C LYS A 215 -12.32 7.39 -19.11
N VAL A 216 -12.36 6.55 -18.08
CA VAL A 216 -11.32 6.52 -17.03
C VAL A 216 -9.98 6.09 -17.62
N MET A 217 -9.94 5.03 -18.42
CA MET A 217 -8.76 4.56 -19.16
C MET A 217 -8.13 5.67 -19.99
N THR A 218 -8.95 6.45 -20.71
CA THR A 218 -8.46 7.57 -21.52
C THR A 218 -7.73 8.62 -20.68
N GLN A 219 -8.25 8.94 -19.50
CA GLN A 219 -7.64 9.91 -18.58
C GLN A 219 -6.43 9.33 -17.84
N LEU A 220 -6.47 8.03 -17.48
CA LEU A 220 -5.33 7.35 -16.86
C LEU A 220 -4.14 7.24 -17.83
N ALA A 221 -4.40 7.04 -19.12
CA ALA A 221 -3.36 7.11 -20.15
C ALA A 221 -2.69 8.49 -20.19
N ASP A 222 -3.45 9.59 -20.02
CA ASP A 222 -2.85 10.93 -19.91
C ASP A 222 -1.96 11.09 -18.67
N VAL A 223 -2.30 10.43 -17.57
CA VAL A 223 -1.45 10.37 -16.37
C VAL A 223 -0.16 9.58 -16.64
N TYR A 224 -0.26 8.40 -17.27
CA TYR A 224 0.91 7.58 -17.60
C TYR A 224 1.88 8.36 -18.49
N ILE A 225 1.36 9.03 -19.52
CA ILE A 225 2.15 9.87 -20.43
C ILE A 225 2.79 11.04 -19.67
N GLU A 226 2.09 11.68 -18.73
CA GLU A 226 2.69 12.76 -17.94
C GLU A 226 3.81 12.25 -17.03
N LEU A 227 3.63 11.10 -16.38
CA LEU A 227 4.64 10.50 -15.50
C LEU A 227 5.89 10.03 -16.26
N GLU A 228 5.72 9.52 -17.48
CA GLU A 228 6.82 9.10 -18.35
C GLU A 228 7.77 10.25 -18.74
N ARG A 229 7.31 11.50 -18.66
CA ARG A 229 8.18 12.66 -18.92
C ARG A 229 9.28 12.85 -17.86
N PHE A 230 9.19 12.15 -16.73
CA PHE A 230 10.09 12.30 -15.59
C PHE A 230 10.91 11.03 -15.35
N ALA A 231 12.12 11.04 -15.92
CA ALA A 231 13.03 9.90 -15.91
C ALA A 231 14.12 10.05 -14.84
N PHE A 232 14.34 9.00 -14.06
CA PHE A 232 15.32 8.90 -12.98
C PHE A 232 16.52 8.01 -13.37
N ASN A 233 17.58 8.08 -12.56
CA ASN A 233 18.83 7.35 -12.77
C ASN A 233 18.95 6.07 -11.91
N SER A 234 17.98 5.79 -11.04
CA SER A 234 17.98 4.62 -10.17
C SER A 234 16.57 4.21 -9.76
N MET A 235 16.43 2.95 -9.36
CA MET A 235 15.27 2.34 -8.72
C MET A 235 15.34 2.54 -7.21
N GLY A 236 14.22 2.91 -6.60
CA GLY A 236 14.13 3.15 -5.17
C GLY A 236 12.99 4.09 -4.84
N SER A 237 13.00 4.67 -3.65
CA SER A 237 11.95 5.59 -3.21
C SER A 237 12.49 7.00 -3.05
N MET A 238 11.68 8.01 -3.38
CA MET A 238 11.99 9.38 -2.96
C MET A 238 11.97 9.45 -1.44
N ASN A 239 12.89 10.20 -0.83
CA ASN A 239 12.97 10.35 0.63
C ASN A 239 13.11 11.81 1.08
N GLU A 240 13.39 12.73 0.16
CA GLU A 240 13.67 14.13 0.46
C GLU A 240 12.60 15.04 -0.15
N PRO A 241 11.80 15.73 0.69
CA PRO A 241 10.78 16.66 0.22
C PRO A 241 11.36 17.79 -0.66
N GLY A 242 10.94 17.86 -1.93
CA GLY A 242 11.37 18.89 -2.88
C GLY A 242 12.68 18.57 -3.63
N SER A 243 13.15 17.33 -3.52
CA SER A 243 14.29 16.78 -4.26
C SER A 243 13.81 15.68 -5.20
N ASP A 244 14.55 15.39 -6.27
CA ASP A 244 14.39 14.23 -7.14
C ASP A 244 15.31 13.06 -6.72
N HIS A 245 15.92 13.16 -5.53
CA HIS A 245 16.80 12.15 -4.99
C HIS A 245 16.05 10.83 -4.73
N ILE A 246 16.61 9.75 -5.26
CA ILE A 246 16.12 8.38 -5.07
C ILE A 246 17.03 7.65 -4.09
N ALA A 247 16.43 7.19 -3.00
CA ALA A 247 17.06 6.48 -1.90
C ALA A 247 16.60 5.00 -1.90
N PRO A 248 17.04 4.17 -0.93
CA PRO A 248 16.56 2.78 -0.82
C PRO A 248 15.04 2.70 -0.74
N PHE A 249 14.45 1.56 -1.10
CA PHE A 249 13.00 1.39 -1.10
C PHE A 249 12.40 1.62 0.29
N ALA A 250 11.37 2.46 0.36
CA ALA A 250 10.57 2.66 1.56
C ALA A 250 9.48 1.59 1.62
N ARG A 251 9.84 0.33 1.88
CA ARG A 251 8.89 -0.80 1.85
C ARG A 251 9.33 -1.98 2.72
N GLU A 252 8.40 -2.51 3.51
CA GLU A 252 8.59 -3.60 4.48
C GLU A 252 9.12 -4.89 3.85
N SER A 253 8.61 -5.24 2.67
CA SER A 253 9.03 -6.43 1.93
C SER A 253 10.47 -6.34 1.39
N LEU A 254 11.03 -5.13 1.34
CA LEU A 254 12.38 -4.84 0.83
C LEU A 254 13.31 -4.32 1.93
N THR A 255 12.94 -4.55 3.20
CA THR A 255 13.72 -4.12 4.36
C THR A 255 13.98 -5.30 5.30
N GLU A 256 15.22 -5.43 5.74
CA GLU A 256 15.62 -6.31 6.84
C GLU A 256 16.18 -5.54 8.02
N TYR A 257 16.28 -6.23 9.16
CA TYR A 257 16.93 -5.70 10.36
C TYR A 257 18.08 -6.62 10.71
N VAL A 258 19.29 -6.08 10.64
CA VAL A 258 20.53 -6.81 10.95
C VAL A 258 21.13 -6.15 12.19
N ASN A 259 21.30 -6.91 13.27
CA ASN A 259 21.78 -6.36 14.55
C ASN A 259 20.98 -5.14 15.02
N SER A 260 19.65 -5.19 14.87
CA SER A 260 18.72 -4.09 15.18
C SER A 260 18.89 -2.82 14.34
N GLN A 261 19.66 -2.87 13.24
CA GLN A 261 19.76 -1.76 12.29
C GLN A 261 18.87 -2.03 11.07
N MET A 262 18.07 -1.03 10.68
CA MET A 262 17.26 -1.09 9.49
C MET A 262 18.14 -1.06 8.23
N VAL A 263 17.98 -2.05 7.36
CA VAL A 263 18.68 -2.18 6.08
C VAL A 263 17.63 -2.35 4.99
N SER A 264 17.38 -1.29 4.23
CA SER A 264 16.51 -1.32 3.05
C SER A 264 17.30 -1.58 1.79
N LEU A 265 16.72 -2.33 0.85
CA LEU A 265 17.33 -2.58 -0.45
C LEU A 265 17.35 -1.31 -1.32
N GLY A 266 18.37 -1.22 -2.17
CA GLY A 266 18.54 -0.13 -3.13
C GLY A 266 19.31 1.09 -2.58
N PRO A 267 19.33 2.20 -3.32
CA PRO A 267 18.80 2.31 -4.68
C PRO A 267 19.65 1.48 -5.68
N TYR A 268 19.04 1.01 -6.77
CA TYR A 268 19.72 0.21 -7.81
C TYR A 268 19.79 0.96 -9.14
N LYS A 269 20.81 0.68 -9.95
CA LYS A 269 20.95 1.23 -11.31
C LYS A 269 20.69 0.20 -12.41
N ASP A 270 20.45 -1.04 -12.02
CA ASP A 270 20.18 -2.17 -12.92
C ASP A 270 18.99 -2.96 -12.35
N PRO A 271 17.89 -3.15 -13.11
CA PRO A 271 16.78 -4.02 -12.72
C PRO A 271 17.22 -5.43 -12.31
N ARG A 272 18.30 -5.96 -12.89
CA ARG A 272 18.85 -7.27 -12.54
C ARG A 272 19.34 -7.30 -11.08
N GLU A 273 20.04 -6.27 -10.63
CA GLU A 273 20.53 -6.18 -9.25
C GLU A 273 19.37 -6.09 -8.26
N TYR A 274 18.32 -5.35 -8.62
CA TYR A 274 17.09 -5.27 -7.83
C TYR A 274 16.38 -6.62 -7.72
N LEU A 275 16.13 -7.31 -8.84
CA LEU A 275 15.48 -8.62 -8.86
C LEU A 275 16.30 -9.65 -8.08
N GLN A 276 17.62 -9.68 -8.27
CA GLN A 276 18.50 -10.58 -7.54
C GLN A 276 18.47 -10.30 -6.04
N SER A 277 18.67 -9.04 -5.63
CA SER A 277 18.74 -8.65 -4.22
C SER A 277 17.42 -8.88 -3.49
N SER A 278 16.29 -8.62 -4.14
CA SER A 278 14.95 -8.82 -3.57
C SER A 278 14.66 -10.32 -3.34
N ILE A 279 14.97 -11.17 -4.31
CA ILE A 279 14.79 -12.61 -4.17
C ILE A 279 15.75 -13.19 -3.11
N GLU A 280 17.03 -12.77 -3.11
CA GLU A 280 18.00 -13.20 -2.11
C GLU A 280 17.61 -12.74 -0.69
N LEU A 281 17.03 -11.54 -0.54
CA LEU A 281 16.46 -11.08 0.72
C LEU A 281 15.36 -12.03 1.19
N ILE A 282 14.40 -12.36 0.33
CA ILE A 282 13.33 -13.31 0.68
C ILE A 282 13.92 -14.66 1.11
N MET A 283 14.92 -15.17 0.39
CA MET A 283 15.61 -16.41 0.78
C MET A 283 16.27 -16.31 2.16
N ARG A 284 16.93 -15.17 2.48
CA ARG A 284 17.49 -14.92 3.83
C ARG A 284 16.39 -14.84 4.90
N LEU A 285 15.22 -14.30 4.57
CA LEU A 285 14.08 -14.24 5.50
C LEU A 285 13.50 -15.65 5.75
N ILE A 286 13.37 -16.47 4.71
CA ILE A 286 12.96 -17.89 4.84
C ILE A 286 13.92 -18.64 5.76
N LEU A 287 15.24 -18.52 5.53
CA LEU A 287 16.25 -19.20 6.35
C LEU A 287 16.23 -18.77 7.82
N ARG A 288 15.77 -17.55 8.11
CA ARG A 288 15.60 -17.04 9.48
C ARG A 288 14.26 -17.43 10.12
N GLY A 289 13.35 -18.05 9.38
CA GLY A 289 11.98 -18.30 9.83
C GLY A 289 11.11 -17.05 9.87
N GLU A 290 11.49 -15.98 9.16
CA GLU A 290 10.71 -14.74 9.07
C GLU A 290 9.61 -14.81 8.00
N CYS A 291 9.63 -15.78 7.08
CA CYS A 291 8.63 -15.91 6.01
C CYS A 291 8.32 -17.38 5.71
N TYR A 292 7.11 -17.64 5.19
CA TYR A 292 6.68 -18.95 4.69
C TYR A 292 6.73 -20.09 5.71
N ALA A 293 6.35 -19.81 6.96
CA ALA A 293 6.28 -20.82 8.02
C ALA A 293 5.42 -22.03 7.59
N GLY A 294 5.94 -23.24 7.80
CA GLY A 294 5.36 -24.51 7.36
C GLY A 294 5.49 -24.81 5.87
N ARG A 295 6.09 -23.93 5.05
CA ARG A 295 6.36 -24.13 3.61
C ARG A 295 7.76 -23.63 3.20
N GLU A 296 8.70 -23.65 4.12
CA GLU A 296 10.02 -23.02 3.98
C GLU A 296 10.82 -23.65 2.84
N ILE A 297 10.81 -24.99 2.74
CA ILE A 297 11.54 -25.73 1.71
C ILE A 297 10.99 -25.40 0.32
N ASP A 298 9.67 -25.53 0.14
CA ASP A 298 9.01 -25.24 -1.14
C ASP A 298 9.23 -23.79 -1.55
N ALA A 299 9.03 -22.85 -0.61
CA ALA A 299 9.25 -21.43 -0.86
C ALA A 299 10.71 -21.16 -1.23
N PHE A 300 11.68 -21.73 -0.51
CA PHE A 300 13.09 -21.55 -0.81
C PHE A 300 13.46 -22.07 -2.20
N LEU A 301 12.97 -23.26 -2.59
CA LEU A 301 13.20 -23.84 -3.91
C LEU A 301 12.56 -23.00 -5.03
N VAL A 302 11.34 -22.48 -4.82
CA VAL A 302 10.69 -21.56 -5.76
C VAL A 302 11.52 -20.30 -5.94
N HIS A 303 11.94 -19.64 -4.86
CA HIS A 303 12.75 -18.42 -4.95
C HIS A 303 14.12 -18.69 -5.57
N ARG A 304 14.72 -19.85 -5.28
CA ARG A 304 15.96 -20.27 -5.95
C ARG A 304 15.77 -20.45 -7.45
N PHE A 305 14.67 -21.06 -7.87
CA PHE A 305 14.31 -21.18 -9.28
C PHE A 305 14.06 -19.80 -9.93
N LEU A 306 13.44 -18.87 -9.20
CA LEU A 306 13.23 -17.50 -9.68
C LEU A 306 14.56 -16.76 -9.91
N LEU A 307 15.58 -16.96 -9.07
CA LEU A 307 16.93 -16.43 -9.32
C LEU A 307 17.49 -16.90 -10.67
N ASP A 308 17.34 -18.19 -10.97
CA ASP A 308 17.82 -18.78 -12.22
C ASP A 308 17.02 -18.25 -13.44
N CYS A 309 15.80 -17.74 -13.22
CA CYS A 309 14.94 -17.17 -14.25
C CYS A 309 15.23 -15.69 -14.56
N ILE A 310 15.98 -14.96 -13.70
CA ILE A 310 16.23 -13.52 -13.88
C ILE A 310 16.71 -13.17 -15.30
N PRO A 311 17.69 -13.87 -15.91
CA PRO A 311 18.14 -13.54 -17.26
C PRO A 311 17.01 -13.55 -18.29
N ARG A 312 16.09 -14.53 -18.19
CA ARG A 312 14.94 -14.65 -19.09
C ARG A 312 13.89 -13.58 -18.83
N ILE A 313 13.68 -13.19 -17.58
CA ILE A 313 12.74 -12.10 -17.23
C ILE A 313 13.23 -10.79 -17.83
N ILE A 314 14.52 -10.48 -17.66
CA ILE A 314 15.12 -9.25 -18.19
C ILE A 314 15.04 -9.18 -19.72
N GLU A 315 15.05 -10.31 -20.45
CA GLU A 315 14.83 -10.33 -21.90
C GLU A 315 13.44 -9.80 -22.32
N HIS A 316 12.45 -9.84 -21.42
CA HIS A 316 11.09 -9.33 -21.67
C HIS A 316 10.93 -7.83 -21.37
N HIS A 317 11.96 -7.17 -20.84
CA HIS A 317 11.97 -5.73 -20.61
C HIS A 317 12.24 -4.95 -21.91
N THR A 318 11.48 -5.24 -22.97
CA THR A 318 11.79 -4.81 -24.34
C THR A 318 11.62 -3.31 -24.58
N TYR A 319 10.93 -2.61 -23.67
CA TYR A 319 10.70 -1.17 -23.74
C TYR A 319 11.57 -0.37 -22.77
N ASP A 320 12.45 -1.02 -22.01
CA ASP A 320 13.36 -0.33 -21.10
C ASP A 320 14.44 0.44 -21.88
N ASP A 321 14.63 1.70 -21.51
CA ASP A 321 15.58 2.64 -22.14
C ASP A 321 16.79 2.96 -21.24
N GLY A 322 16.97 2.17 -20.18
CA GLY A 322 18.00 2.37 -19.16
C GLY A 322 17.69 3.50 -18.17
N ARG A 323 16.48 4.09 -18.23
CA ARG A 323 15.96 5.02 -17.23
C ARG A 323 14.94 4.32 -16.33
N PHE A 324 14.57 5.05 -15.27
CA PHE A 324 13.56 4.61 -14.32
C PHE A 324 12.45 5.65 -14.21
N TYR A 325 11.24 5.21 -13.88
CA TYR A 325 10.05 6.05 -13.90
C TYR A 325 9.25 5.85 -12.63
N LEU A 326 8.59 6.91 -12.17
CA LEU A 326 7.77 6.85 -10.96
C LEU A 326 6.57 5.94 -11.18
N ARG A 327 6.43 4.96 -10.29
CA ARG A 327 5.38 3.96 -10.27
C ARG A 327 4.49 4.14 -9.03
N HIS A 328 3.18 4.12 -9.25
CA HIS A 328 2.21 3.99 -8.17
C HIS A 328 2.23 2.55 -7.64
N ALA A 329 2.29 2.37 -6.32
CA ALA A 329 2.45 1.05 -5.71
C ALA A 329 1.13 0.28 -5.54
N ASP A 330 -0.01 0.95 -5.69
CA ASP A 330 -1.34 0.34 -5.72
C ASP A 330 -1.95 0.43 -7.12
N ASP A 331 -2.53 -0.66 -7.61
CA ASP A 331 -3.05 -0.81 -8.97
C ASP A 331 -4.48 -1.40 -9.00
N LYS A 332 -5.15 -1.45 -7.84
CA LYS A 332 -6.51 -1.99 -7.67
C LYS A 332 -7.61 -1.04 -8.12
N GLY A 333 -7.27 0.24 -8.33
CA GLY A 333 -8.12 1.28 -8.88
C GLY A 333 -8.92 2.09 -7.87
N ASP A 334 -9.05 1.68 -6.60
CA ASP A 334 -9.77 2.41 -5.55
C ASP A 334 -9.01 3.66 -5.05
N HIS A 335 -7.72 3.77 -5.36
CA HIS A 335 -6.90 4.99 -5.24
C HIS A 335 -7.22 6.06 -6.29
N ILE A 336 -8.00 5.75 -7.34
CA ILE A 336 -8.47 6.72 -8.33
C ILE A 336 -9.78 7.33 -7.86
N LEU A 337 -9.81 8.65 -7.68
CA LEU A 337 -11.02 9.38 -7.35
C LEU A 337 -11.70 9.86 -8.63
N VAL A 338 -13.03 9.69 -8.68
CA VAL A 338 -13.86 10.13 -9.79
C VAL A 338 -15.06 10.96 -9.34
N ASP A 339 -15.51 11.89 -10.17
CA ASP A 339 -16.79 12.60 -9.99
C ASP A 339 -17.99 11.79 -10.53
N GLY A 340 -19.18 12.40 -10.52
CA GLY A 340 -20.41 11.76 -11.01
C GLY A 340 -20.40 11.44 -12.52
N ASP A 341 -19.54 12.09 -13.29
CA ASP A 341 -19.38 11.91 -14.72
C ASP A 341 -18.16 11.02 -15.06
N TYR A 342 -17.52 10.41 -14.06
CA TYR A 342 -16.30 9.60 -14.22
C TYR A 342 -15.10 10.40 -14.76
N ASN A 343 -15.03 11.70 -14.48
CA ASN A 343 -13.77 12.44 -14.63
C ASN A 343 -12.85 12.11 -13.44
N ILE A 344 -11.57 11.85 -13.69
CA ILE A 344 -10.58 11.65 -12.63
C ILE A 344 -10.38 12.98 -11.91
N THR A 345 -10.74 13.01 -10.64
CA THR A 345 -10.59 14.18 -9.76
C THR A 345 -9.33 14.11 -8.91
N GLY A 346 -8.67 12.96 -8.87
CA GLY A 346 -7.39 12.79 -8.20
C GLY A 346 -6.88 11.36 -8.15
N ILE A 347 -5.58 11.22 -7.94
CA ILE A 347 -4.90 9.97 -7.61
C ILE A 347 -4.33 10.12 -6.22
N VAL A 348 -4.80 9.29 -5.29
CA VAL A 348 -4.40 9.29 -3.88
C VAL A 348 -3.60 8.05 -3.55
N ASP A 349 -3.18 7.90 -2.30
CA ASP A 349 -2.48 6.70 -1.81
C ASP A 349 -1.11 6.41 -2.44
N TRP A 350 -0.29 7.45 -2.60
CA TRP A 350 1.11 7.38 -3.05
C TRP A 350 2.07 6.76 -2.02
N GLU A 351 1.54 6.01 -1.06
CA GLU A 351 2.32 5.24 -0.12
C GLU A 351 3.09 4.15 -0.88
N TRP A 352 4.35 3.92 -0.52
CA TRP A 352 5.26 2.98 -1.18
C TRP A 352 5.57 3.28 -2.67
N ALA A 353 5.20 4.46 -3.18
CA ALA A 353 5.62 4.89 -4.51
C ALA A 353 7.14 4.83 -4.66
N HIS A 354 7.59 4.37 -5.82
CA HIS A 354 9.00 4.11 -6.11
C HIS A 354 9.27 4.26 -7.60
N THR A 355 10.54 4.37 -7.97
CA THR A 355 10.97 4.33 -9.35
C THR A 355 11.25 2.89 -9.76
N ASP A 356 10.79 2.52 -10.94
CA ASP A 356 10.97 1.19 -11.54
C ASP A 356 11.38 1.32 -13.00
N SER A 357 11.73 0.22 -13.66
CA SER A 357 12.03 0.21 -15.09
C SER A 357 10.82 0.67 -15.91
N LYS A 358 11.00 1.11 -17.16
CA LYS A 358 9.88 1.60 -17.98
C LYS A 358 8.77 0.55 -18.11
N THR A 359 9.16 -0.68 -18.40
CA THR A 359 8.25 -1.83 -18.52
C THR A 359 7.46 -2.06 -17.24
N GLU A 360 8.11 -2.05 -16.09
CA GLU A 360 7.42 -2.30 -14.82
C GLU A 360 6.61 -1.08 -14.37
N ALA A 361 7.11 0.15 -14.55
CA ALA A 361 6.46 1.38 -14.12
C ALA A 361 5.11 1.59 -14.78
N PHE A 362 4.99 1.28 -16.07
CA PHE A 362 3.79 1.49 -16.88
C PHE A 362 2.99 0.24 -17.18
N LYS A 363 3.28 -0.88 -16.50
CA LYS A 363 2.50 -2.10 -16.67
C LYS A 363 1.02 -1.88 -16.41
N LEU A 364 0.20 -2.66 -17.12
CA LEU A 364 -1.25 -2.58 -17.01
C LEU A 364 -1.71 -2.79 -15.55
N PRO A 365 -2.59 -1.91 -15.02
CA PRO A 365 -3.00 -1.99 -13.63
C PRO A 365 -3.93 -3.18 -13.41
N VAL A 366 -3.80 -3.85 -12.25
CA VAL A 366 -4.59 -5.02 -11.85
C VAL A 366 -6.10 -4.79 -11.95
N MET A 367 -6.58 -3.55 -11.81
CA MET A 367 -8.00 -3.23 -11.99
C MET A 367 -8.55 -3.61 -13.37
N LEU A 368 -7.73 -3.68 -14.42
CA LEU A 368 -8.13 -4.08 -15.76
C LEU A 368 -8.27 -5.59 -15.91
N LEU A 369 -7.70 -6.37 -14.98
CA LEU A 369 -7.73 -7.82 -15.04
C LEU A 369 -9.12 -8.35 -14.63
N PRO A 370 -9.73 -9.23 -15.44
CA PRO A 370 -10.91 -9.97 -15.03
C PRO A 370 -10.51 -10.99 -13.96
N VAL A 371 -10.62 -10.58 -12.69
CA VAL A 371 -10.15 -11.36 -11.53
C VAL A 371 -10.70 -12.79 -11.51
N SER A 372 -11.95 -13.01 -11.94
CA SER A 372 -12.54 -14.35 -12.02
C SER A 372 -11.76 -15.24 -13.00
N ASP A 373 -11.58 -14.74 -14.23
CA ASP A 373 -10.91 -15.47 -15.31
C ASP A 373 -9.43 -15.73 -14.96
N PHE A 374 -8.77 -14.75 -14.35
CA PHE A 374 -7.40 -14.91 -13.84
C PHE A 374 -7.31 -16.07 -12.83
N TYR A 375 -8.24 -16.16 -11.88
CA TYR A 375 -8.28 -17.27 -10.92
C TYR A 375 -8.67 -18.61 -11.53
N GLU A 376 -9.32 -18.61 -12.70
CA GLU A 376 -9.60 -19.80 -13.50
C GLU A 376 -8.41 -20.21 -14.41
N GLY A 377 -7.32 -19.43 -14.39
CA GLY A 377 -6.11 -19.71 -15.15
C GLY A 377 -6.14 -19.19 -16.59
N VAL A 378 -7.06 -18.28 -16.90
CA VAL A 378 -7.08 -17.57 -18.19
C VAL A 378 -5.95 -16.54 -18.20
N ASN A 379 -4.97 -16.75 -19.07
CA ASN A 379 -3.77 -15.92 -19.22
C ASN A 379 -3.73 -15.17 -20.55
N THR A 380 -4.90 -14.91 -21.15
CA THR A 380 -5.03 -14.12 -22.37
C THR A 380 -5.33 -12.66 -22.02
N VAL A 381 -4.87 -11.73 -22.85
CA VAL A 381 -5.18 -10.31 -22.73
C VAL A 381 -6.70 -10.09 -22.71
N SER A 382 -7.18 -9.39 -21.70
CA SER A 382 -8.59 -9.05 -21.54
C SER A 382 -9.03 -7.87 -22.42
N GLU A 383 -10.34 -7.67 -22.54
CA GLU A 383 -10.90 -6.56 -23.31
C GLU A 383 -10.49 -5.18 -22.75
N ASP A 384 -10.49 -5.02 -21.43
CA ASP A 384 -10.10 -3.76 -20.77
C ASP A 384 -8.59 -3.50 -20.96
N GLU A 385 -7.75 -4.54 -20.87
CA GLU A 385 -6.31 -4.44 -21.17
C GLU A 385 -6.04 -4.05 -22.63
N SER A 386 -6.69 -4.73 -23.58
CA SER A 386 -6.57 -4.42 -25.02
C SER A 386 -7.04 -2.99 -25.30
N THR A 387 -8.15 -2.57 -24.69
CA THR A 387 -8.70 -1.22 -24.87
C THR A 387 -7.73 -0.16 -24.35
N PHE A 388 -7.09 -0.39 -23.19
CA PHE A 388 -6.11 0.56 -22.65
C PHE A 388 -4.86 0.64 -23.53
N ALA A 389 -4.38 -0.49 -24.04
CA ALA A 389 -3.25 -0.52 -24.97
C ALA A 389 -3.56 0.28 -26.26
N ASP A 390 -4.75 0.08 -26.85
CA ASP A 390 -5.21 0.82 -28.03
C ASP A 390 -5.30 2.34 -27.77
N ILE A 391 -5.75 2.74 -26.57
CA ILE A 391 -5.81 4.15 -26.16
C ILE A 391 -4.40 4.75 -26.10
N LEU A 392 -3.44 4.06 -25.51
CA LEU A 392 -2.04 4.49 -25.46
C LEU A 392 -1.44 4.59 -26.88
N GLU A 393 -1.75 3.64 -27.77
CA GLU A 393 -1.31 3.70 -29.18
C GLU A 393 -1.89 4.91 -29.89
N ALA A 394 -3.20 5.14 -29.75
CA ALA A 394 -3.89 6.25 -30.38
C ALA A 394 -3.37 7.62 -29.90
N LYS A 395 -2.83 7.67 -28.67
CA LYS A 395 -2.14 8.85 -28.11
C LYS A 395 -0.67 8.95 -28.51
N GLY A 396 -0.12 7.96 -29.25
CA GLY A 396 1.25 7.95 -29.75
C GLY A 396 2.30 7.35 -28.81
N ASN A 397 1.90 6.62 -27.77
CA ASN A 397 2.78 6.12 -26.70
C ASN A 397 2.73 4.59 -26.63
N LYS A 398 3.07 3.94 -27.75
CA LYS A 398 3.02 2.48 -27.91
C LYS A 398 3.94 1.74 -26.94
N ASP A 399 5.04 2.36 -26.58
CA ASP A 399 6.05 1.85 -25.65
C ASP A 399 5.62 1.87 -24.18
N LEU A 400 4.42 2.41 -23.88
CA LEU A 400 3.77 2.28 -22.57
C LEU A 400 2.76 1.10 -22.52
N GLN A 401 2.62 0.35 -23.61
CA GLN A 401 1.79 -0.87 -23.67
C GLN A 401 2.54 -2.07 -23.11
N THR A 402 2.98 -1.96 -21.86
CA THR A 402 3.88 -2.92 -21.21
C THR A 402 3.14 -3.94 -20.36
#